data_AF-A0A1Q5HHQ3-F1
#
_entry.id   AF-A0A1Q5HHQ3-F1
#
_cell.length_a   1.000
_cell.length_b   1.000
_cell.length_c   1.000
_cell.angle_alpha   90.00
_cell.angle_beta   90.00
_cell.angle_gamma   90.00
#
_symmetry.space_group_name_H-M   'P 1'
#
loop_
_entity.id
_entity.type
_entity.pdbx_description
1 polymer ?
#
loop_
_entity_poly.entity_id
_entity_poly.type
_entity_poly.pdbx_seq_one_letter_code
_entity_poly.pdbx_strand_id
1 'polypeptide(L)'
;MTPDEYVEAVLALVERIPPGRAMSYGAVADALADRSGRASPRLVGSIMARHGGGVPWHRVVNSAGRLPPGHERKARERLLAEGCPLRGDRVDLAAASWSPDEGM
;
A
#
# COMPACT_ATOMS: atom_id res chain seq x y z
N MET A 1 7.18 -19.66 1.12
CA MET A 1 6.67 -18.84 0.01
C MET A 1 7.79 -18.60 -1.01
N THR A 2 7.57 -18.96 -2.27
CA THR A 2 8.46 -18.66 -3.39
C THR A 2 8.42 -17.15 -3.70
N PRO A 3 9.36 -16.62 -4.53
CA PRO A 3 9.32 -15.20 -4.93
C PRO A 3 8.03 -14.81 -5.64
N ASP A 4 7.53 -15.62 -6.56
CA ASP A 4 6.28 -15.36 -7.30
C ASP A 4 5.06 -15.40 -6.37
N GLU A 5 4.98 -16.37 -5.46
CA GLU A 5 3.90 -16.40 -4.46
C GLU A 5 3.90 -15.15 -3.57
N TYR A 6 5.07 -14.56 -3.29
CA TYR A 6 5.16 -13.33 -2.52
C TYR A 6 4.72 -12.11 -3.32
N VAL A 7 5.02 -12.05 -4.62
CA VAL A 7 4.51 -11.01 -5.53
C VAL A 7 2.98 -11.05 -5.52
N GLU A 8 2.38 -12.21 -5.76
CA GLU A 8 0.92 -12.38 -5.77
C GLU A 8 0.30 -12.03 -4.41
N ALA A 9 0.93 -12.44 -3.29
CA ALA A 9 0.45 -12.10 -1.96
C ALA A 9 0.45 -10.59 -1.68
N VAL A 10 1.48 -9.86 -2.14
CA VAL A 10 1.55 -8.40 -2.05
C VAL A 10 0.43 -7.77 -2.87
N LEU A 11 0.26 -8.18 -4.13
CA LEU A 11 -0.77 -7.62 -5.01
C LEU A 11 -2.18 -7.87 -4.47
N ALA A 12 -2.46 -9.11 -4.06
CA ALA A 12 -3.75 -9.49 -3.47
C ALA A 12 -4.05 -8.73 -2.17
N LEU A 13 -3.04 -8.47 -1.34
CA LEU A 13 -3.23 -7.64 -0.15
C LEU A 13 -3.56 -6.18 -0.52
N VAL A 14 -2.88 -5.62 -1.52
CA VAL A 14 -3.14 -4.25 -1.97
C VAL A 14 -4.53 -4.09 -2.57
N GLU A 15 -5.03 -5.08 -3.31
CA GLU A 15 -6.42 -5.09 -3.82
C GLU A 15 -7.48 -5.02 -2.71
N ARG A 16 -7.18 -5.57 -1.53
CA ARG A 16 -8.08 -5.58 -0.38
C ARG A 16 -8.16 -4.25 0.36
N ILE A 17 -7.18 -3.36 0.19
CA ILE A 17 -7.19 -2.07 0.90
C ILE A 17 -8.45 -1.30 0.47
N PRO A 18 -9.39 -0.95 1.36
CA PRO A 18 -10.64 -0.30 0.96
C PRO A 18 -10.42 1.10 0.36
N PRO A 19 -11.35 1.61 -0.48
CA PRO A 19 -11.35 3.01 -0.88
C PRO A 19 -11.29 3.95 0.33
N GLY A 20 -10.49 5.01 0.23
CA GLY A 20 -10.31 5.99 1.30
C GLY A 20 -9.32 5.57 2.38
N ARG A 21 -8.84 4.33 2.34
CA ARG A 21 -7.82 3.77 3.24
C ARG A 21 -6.47 3.62 2.54
N ALA A 22 -5.42 3.55 3.35
CA ALA A 22 -4.06 3.37 2.88
C ALA A 22 -3.24 2.47 3.81
N MET A 23 -2.20 1.87 3.25
CA MET A 23 -1.15 1.18 4.00
C MET A 23 0.21 1.78 3.66
N SER A 24 1.14 1.70 4.60
CA SER A 24 2.54 1.94 4.28
C SER A 24 3.18 0.69 3.67
N TYR A 25 4.25 0.84 2.88
CA TYR A 25 5.04 -0.31 2.42
C TYR A 25 5.51 -1.22 3.56
N GLY A 26 5.78 -0.64 4.75
CA GLY A 26 6.11 -1.41 5.94
C GLY A 26 4.94 -2.22 6.46
N ALA A 27 3.77 -1.60 6.59
CA ALA A 27 2.56 -2.30 7.02
C ALA A 27 2.18 -3.46 6.08
N VAL A 28 2.38 -3.30 4.77
CA VAL A 28 2.18 -4.40 3.80
C VAL A 28 3.19 -5.54 4.03
N ALA A 29 4.46 -5.21 4.29
CA ALA A 29 5.48 -6.21 4.59
C ALA A 29 5.18 -6.95 5.90
N ASP A 30 4.78 -6.21 6.94
CA ASP A 30 4.48 -6.74 8.27
C ASP A 30 3.26 -7.68 8.23
N ALA A 31 2.19 -7.28 7.52
CA ALA A 31 0.99 -8.11 7.34
C ALA A 31 1.24 -9.44 6.60
N LEU A 32 2.38 -9.58 5.91
CA LEU A 32 2.77 -10.80 5.22
C LEU A 32 3.96 -11.50 5.88
N ALA A 33 4.52 -10.95 6.96
CA ALA A 33 5.78 -11.43 7.53
C ALA A 33 5.69 -12.89 8.00
N ASP A 34 4.67 -13.23 8.79
CA ASP A 34 4.50 -14.58 9.34
C ASP A 34 4.31 -15.65 8.25
N ARG A 35 3.62 -15.30 7.16
CA ARG A 35 3.34 -16.22 6.05
C ARG A 35 4.52 -16.35 5.08
N SER A 36 5.28 -15.28 4.89
CA SER A 36 6.33 -15.20 3.88
C SER A 36 7.74 -15.45 4.42
N GLY A 37 7.95 -15.26 5.73
CA GLY A 37 9.27 -15.17 6.35
C GLY A 37 10.05 -13.91 5.95
N ARG A 38 9.38 -12.89 5.39
CA ARG A 38 9.99 -11.66 4.86
C ARG A 38 9.31 -10.42 5.43
N ALA A 39 10.09 -9.49 5.98
CA ALA A 39 9.62 -8.20 6.46
C ALA A 39 10.43 -7.06 5.81
N SER A 40 10.33 -6.91 4.47
CA SER A 40 11.11 -5.91 3.72
C SER A 40 10.20 -4.89 3.00
N PRO A 41 10.05 -3.67 3.56
CA PRO A 41 9.29 -2.60 2.90
C PRO A 41 9.86 -2.22 1.52
N ARG A 42 11.19 -2.32 1.36
CA ARG A 42 11.88 -2.03 0.09
C ARG A 42 11.55 -3.05 -0.99
N LEU A 43 11.41 -4.32 -0.59
CA LEU A 43 10.99 -5.38 -1.51
C LEU A 43 9.56 -5.15 -1.97
N VAL A 44 8.64 -4.83 -1.05
CA VAL A 44 7.25 -4.44 -1.41
C VAL A 44 7.25 -3.27 -2.38
N GLY A 45 8.01 -2.20 -2.11
CA GLY A 45 8.12 -1.07 -3.02
C GLY A 45 8.64 -1.46 -4.42
N SER A 46 9.60 -2.38 -4.49
CA SER A 46 10.13 -2.90 -5.75
C SER A 46 9.10 -3.73 -6.52
N ILE A 47 8.29 -4.53 -5.82
CA ILE A 47 7.18 -5.31 -6.40
C ILE A 47 6.11 -4.36 -6.93
N MET A 48 5.68 -3.37 -6.15
CA MET A 48 4.68 -2.39 -6.56
C MET A 48 5.11 -1.60 -7.79
N ALA A 49 6.39 -1.23 -7.88
CA ALA A 49 6.93 -0.53 -9.06
C ALA A 49 6.91 -1.39 -10.34
N ARG A 50 7.07 -2.71 -10.22
CA ARG A 50 7.18 -3.63 -11.37
C ARG A 50 5.85 -4.28 -11.77
N HIS A 51 5.02 -4.62 -10.78
CA HIS A 51 3.83 -5.45 -10.95
C HIS A 51 2.54 -4.76 -10.47
N GLY A 52 2.64 -3.63 -9.76
CA GLY A 52 1.50 -2.98 -9.11
C GLY A 52 0.53 -2.23 -10.05
N GLY A 53 0.75 -2.25 -11.36
CA GLY A 53 -0.05 -1.47 -12.32
C GLY A 53 -1.54 -1.85 -12.36
N GLY A 54 -1.86 -3.11 -12.00
CA GLY A 54 -3.23 -3.64 -12.01
C GLY A 54 -4.03 -3.45 -10.71
N VAL A 55 -3.36 -3.10 -9.61
CA VAL A 55 -3.96 -3.00 -8.27
C VAL A 55 -4.15 -1.52 -7.86
N PRO A 56 -4.88 -1.16 -6.77
CA PRO A 56 -5.03 0.22 -6.33
C PRO A 56 -3.74 0.76 -5.67
N TRP A 57 -2.67 0.82 -6.46
CA TRP A 57 -1.31 1.19 -6.03
C TRP A 57 -1.21 2.54 -5.34
N HIS A 58 -2.13 3.47 -5.60
CA HIS A 58 -2.16 4.79 -4.97
C HIS A 58 -2.51 4.72 -3.47
N ARG A 59 -3.05 3.59 -2.99
CA ARG A 59 -3.33 3.33 -1.57
C ARG A 59 -2.10 2.83 -0.79
N VAL A 60 -0.96 2.61 -1.46
CA VAL A 60 0.30 2.23 -0.80
C VAL A 60 1.28 3.40 -0.82
N VAL A 61 1.65 3.87 0.37
CA VAL A 61 2.50 5.05 0.57
C VAL A 61 3.74 4.73 1.41
N ASN A 62 4.65 5.68 1.55
CA ASN A 62 5.73 5.50 2.53
C ASN A 62 5.22 5.70 3.97
N SER A 63 6.07 5.43 4.97
CA SER A 63 5.72 5.59 6.39
C SER A 63 5.37 7.01 6.82
N ALA A 64 5.76 8.02 6.02
CA ALA A 64 5.39 9.41 6.25
C ALA A 64 4.13 9.84 5.47
N GLY A 65 3.44 8.91 4.80
CA GLY A 65 2.26 9.19 3.98
C GLY A 65 2.57 9.77 2.60
N ARG A 66 3.85 9.90 2.22
CA ARG A 66 4.24 10.46 0.92
C ARG A 66 3.81 9.54 -0.20
N LEU A 67 3.21 10.14 -1.22
CA LEU A 67 2.73 9.46 -2.42
C LEU A 67 3.90 8.87 -3.25
N PRO A 68 3.63 7.83 -4.06
CA PRO A 68 4.63 7.20 -4.92
C PRO A 68 5.34 8.21 -5.84
N PRO A 69 6.70 8.27 -5.82
CA PRO A 69 7.46 9.20 -6.64
C PRO A 69 7.20 9.05 -8.14
N GLY A 70 7.07 10.16 -8.86
CA GLY A 70 6.76 10.18 -10.30
C GLY A 70 5.28 9.97 -10.62
N HIS A 71 4.46 9.68 -9.62
CA HIS A 71 3.03 9.45 -9.75
C HIS A 71 2.20 10.26 -8.76
N GLU A 72 2.80 11.25 -8.07
CA GLU A 72 2.15 12.00 -7.00
C GLU A 72 0.82 12.62 -7.43
N ARG A 73 0.78 13.26 -8.62
CA ARG A 73 -0.45 13.89 -9.13
C ARG A 73 -1.57 12.87 -9.34
N LYS A 74 -1.29 11.77 -10.05
CA LYS A 74 -2.27 10.71 -10.34
C LYS A 74 -2.72 9.99 -9.08
N ALA A 75 -1.80 9.74 -8.15
CA ALA A 75 -2.11 9.14 -6.85
C ALA A 75 -3.05 10.05 -6.06
N ARG A 76 -2.74 11.34 -5.98
CA ARG A 76 -3.55 12.33 -5.28
C ARG A 76 -4.96 12.45 -5.85
N GLU A 77 -5.10 12.53 -7.17
CA GLU A 77 -6.41 12.58 -7.84
C GLU A 77 -7.28 11.37 -7.45
N ARG A 78 -6.71 10.15 -7.46
CA ARG A 78 -7.43 8.93 -7.09
C ARG A 78 -7.78 8.88 -5.60
N LEU A 79 -6.84 9.24 -4.72
CA LEU A 79 -7.07 9.28 -3.28
C LEU A 79 -8.18 10.26 -2.91
N LEU A 80 -8.21 11.43 -3.53
CA LEU A 80 -9.28 12.41 -3.34
C LEU A 80 -10.63 11.89 -3.83
N ALA A 81 -10.68 11.23 -4.99
CA ALA A 81 -11.90 10.63 -5.52
C ALA A 81 -12.47 9.56 -4.59
N GLU A 82 -11.62 8.90 -3.80
CA GLU A 82 -12.02 7.91 -2.80
C GLU A 82 -12.31 8.52 -1.42
N GLY A 83 -12.16 9.83 -1.24
CA GLY A 83 -12.34 10.49 0.07
C GLY A 83 -11.23 10.17 1.08
N CYS A 84 -10.04 9.78 0.63
CA CYS A 84 -8.94 9.47 1.52
C CYS A 84 -8.45 10.72 2.28
N PRO A 85 -8.30 10.66 3.60
CA PRO A 85 -7.72 11.75 4.39
C PRO A 85 -6.31 12.14 3.92
N LEU A 86 -6.12 13.39 3.53
CA LEU A 86 -4.81 13.95 3.16
C LEU A 86 -4.44 15.12 4.08
N ARG A 87 -3.17 15.20 4.46
CA ARG A 87 -2.59 16.33 5.20
C ARG A 87 -1.62 17.09 4.30
N GLY A 88 -2.14 17.99 3.48
CA GLY A 88 -1.36 18.68 2.45
C GLY A 88 -1.13 17.79 1.23
N ASP A 89 0.13 17.40 1.00
CA ASP A 89 0.58 16.58 -0.15
C ASP A 89 0.77 15.08 0.18
N ARG A 90 0.50 14.70 1.43
CA ARG A 90 0.66 13.33 1.95
C ARG A 90 -0.67 12.77 2.44
N VAL A 91 -0.80 11.45 2.45
CA VAL A 91 -1.88 10.75 3.16
C VAL A 91 -1.73 10.99 4.65
N ASP A 92 -2.85 11.33 5.31
CA ASP A 92 -2.91 11.35 6.77
C ASP A 92 -3.08 9.91 7.27
N LEU A 93 -1.95 9.21 7.44
CA LEU A 93 -1.96 7.81 7.88
C LEU A 93 -2.61 7.61 9.25
N ALA A 94 -2.65 8.63 10.11
CA ALA A 94 -3.33 8.51 11.40
C ALA A 94 -4.85 8.36 11.25
N ALA A 95 -5.42 8.94 10.19
CA ALA A 95 -6.85 8.84 9.89
C ALA A 95 -7.17 7.74 8.87
N ALA A 96 -6.24 7.46 7.96
CA ALA A 96 -6.46 6.62 6.79
C ALA A 96 -5.89 5.20 6.90
N SER A 97 -5.08 4.88 7.93
CA SER A 97 -4.47 3.55 8.04
C SER A 97 -5.53 2.44 8.05
N TRP A 98 -5.16 1.31 7.47
CA TRP A 98 -5.94 0.08 7.49
C TRP A 98 -5.01 -1.11 7.72
N SER A 99 -5.47 -2.08 8.49
CA SER A 99 -4.84 -3.39 8.65
C SER A 99 -5.79 -4.51 8.19
N PRO A 100 -5.30 -5.56 7.53
CA PRO A 100 -6.13 -6.71 7.17
C PRO A 100 -6.71 -7.50 8.37
N ASP A 101 -6.16 -7.30 9.57
CA ASP A 101 -6.69 -7.88 10.84
C ASP A 101 -7.85 -7.06 11.43
N GLU A 102 -8.00 -5.79 11.03
CA GLU A 102 -9.16 -4.96 11.40
C GLU A 102 -10.37 -5.36 10.54
N GLY A 103 -11.02 -6.48 10.88
CA GLY A 103 -12.24 -6.93 10.21
C GLY A 103 -12.47 -8.43 10.13
N MET A 104 -11.86 -9.25 11.01
CA MET A 104 -12.38 -10.58 11.32
C MET A 104 -13.37 -10.51 12.47
#